data_AF-A0A7V9JVQ0-F1
#
_entry.id   AF-A0A7V9JVQ0-F1
#
_cell.length_a   1.000
_cell.length_b   1.000
_cell.length_c   1.000
_cell.angle_alpha   90.00
_cell.angle_beta   90.00
_cell.angle_gamma   90.00
#
_symmetry.space_group_name_H-M   'P 1'
#
loop_
_entity.id
_entity.type
_entity.pdbx_description
1 polymer ?
#
loop_
_entity_poly.entity_id
_entity_poly.type
_entity_poly.pdbx_seq_one_letter_code
_entity_poly.pdbx_strand_id
1 'polypeptide(L)'
;DLGAAIRFLQYAANLNTAKNVKGKLFKFTDTQLKALADKLVNTFLQPTNSLEITMGISRALPSLEKIVPEKVSLLKQKQTEALKNLPPELKRRQQREKLWSPSSTPENILADLPKLNEYEKASAYQALTSKISQIEDEARAKKLVEQIPDEKARERANEQYESAKISRAAKDGKLDEAKKLIGNLSKKKTQIQKLVALAMQFHKKDTEKDRETAASLMKDAKALANEFPEDEDELNDLMEIVKGYAVVNPDEAFRIFDPIVDQINDFVQASAILSKYNKRNRAFKKGELLMRVHGYSGDGLLLFRYINQIQLLGKADLNRMSSFSDKFTRNDARTIVKLFVAQGFMKEEKKGANNDGSDGVIYFDY
;
A
#
# COMPACT_ATOMS: atom_id res chain seq x y z
N ASP A 1 12.25 -3.62 -39.01
CA ASP A 1 11.65 -3.71 -37.67
C ASP A 1 11.04 -2.36 -37.30
N LEU A 2 9.70 -2.29 -37.23
CA LEU A 2 8.95 -1.07 -36.93
C LEU A 2 9.16 -0.63 -35.46
N GLY A 3 9.28 -1.58 -34.54
CA GLY A 3 9.46 -1.31 -33.12
C GLY A 3 10.83 -0.70 -32.81
N ALA A 4 11.88 -1.12 -33.51
CA ALA A 4 13.20 -0.51 -33.42
C ALA A 4 13.18 0.95 -33.91
N ALA A 5 12.54 1.22 -35.06
CA ALA A 5 12.46 2.55 -35.64
C ALA A 5 11.68 3.55 -34.75
N ILE A 6 10.57 3.12 -34.12
CA ILE A 6 9.82 3.95 -33.17
C ILE A 6 10.65 4.30 -31.94
N ARG A 7 11.35 3.31 -31.35
CA ARG A 7 12.23 3.53 -30.20
C ARG A 7 13.38 4.50 -30.54
N PHE A 8 13.94 4.38 -31.73
CA PHE A 8 14.98 5.27 -32.23
C PHE A 8 14.49 6.70 -32.40
N LEU A 9 13.29 6.89 -32.96
CA LEU A 9 12.65 8.20 -33.10
C LEU A 9 12.37 8.84 -31.72
N GLN A 10 11.82 8.08 -30.78
CA GLN A 10 11.54 8.55 -29.42
C GLN A 10 12.82 8.96 -28.68
N TYR A 11 13.86 8.15 -28.80
CA TYR A 11 15.18 8.45 -28.22
C TYR A 11 15.77 9.74 -28.80
N ALA A 12 15.76 9.89 -30.12
CA ALA A 12 16.31 11.06 -30.80
C ALA A 12 15.50 12.34 -30.53
N ALA A 13 14.17 12.24 -30.46
CA ALA A 13 13.28 13.35 -30.11
C ALA A 13 13.50 13.86 -28.68
N ASN A 14 13.86 12.97 -27.75
CA ASN A 14 14.13 13.32 -26.36
C ASN A 14 15.55 13.89 -26.16
N LEU A 15 16.55 13.39 -26.90
CA LEU A 15 17.93 13.91 -26.85
C LEU A 15 18.04 15.37 -27.29
N ASN A 16 17.30 15.78 -28.31
CA ASN A 16 17.28 17.19 -28.74
C ASN A 16 16.62 18.13 -27.70
N THR A 17 15.98 17.59 -26.66
CA THR A 17 15.46 18.36 -25.52
C THR A 17 16.32 18.26 -24.25
N ALA A 18 17.29 17.34 -24.20
CA ALA A 18 18.10 17.10 -23.00
C ALA A 18 19.37 17.99 -22.99
N LYS A 19 19.34 19.08 -22.23
CA LYS A 19 20.44 20.05 -22.08
C LYS A 19 21.70 19.54 -21.37
N ASN A 20 21.74 18.32 -20.86
CA ASN A 20 22.89 17.80 -20.11
C ASN A 20 23.01 16.29 -20.26
N VAL A 21 23.83 15.83 -21.22
CA VAL A 21 24.36 14.47 -21.17
C VAL A 21 25.85 14.51 -21.52
N LYS A 22 26.70 14.20 -20.54
CA LYS A 22 28.15 14.09 -20.69
C LYS A 22 28.47 12.77 -21.41
N GLY A 23 28.78 12.86 -22.70
CA GLY A 23 29.25 11.76 -23.54
C GLY A 23 29.14 12.12 -25.03
N LYS A 24 29.99 11.55 -25.89
CA LYS A 24 29.84 11.64 -27.35
C LYS A 24 28.62 10.83 -27.76
N LEU A 25 27.44 11.41 -27.61
CA LEU A 25 26.19 10.86 -28.09
C LEU A 25 26.05 11.12 -29.58
N PHE A 26 25.58 10.12 -30.31
CA PHE A 26 25.20 10.26 -31.70
C PHE A 26 24.07 11.30 -31.80
N LYS A 27 24.37 12.47 -32.38
CA LYS A 27 23.39 13.54 -32.61
C LYS A 27 22.82 13.40 -34.01
N PHE A 28 21.50 13.32 -34.11
CA PHE A 28 20.81 13.40 -35.39
C PHE A 28 20.75 14.86 -35.83
N THR A 29 20.97 15.11 -37.11
CA THR A 29 20.59 16.40 -37.68
C THR A 29 19.06 16.47 -37.78
N ASP A 30 18.49 17.67 -37.72
CA ASP A 30 17.04 17.85 -37.88
C ASP A 30 16.53 17.27 -39.20
N THR A 31 17.36 17.31 -40.25
CA THR A 31 17.08 16.70 -41.56
C THR A 31 17.00 15.17 -41.48
N GLN A 32 17.91 14.52 -40.74
CA GLN A 32 17.87 13.07 -40.54
C GLN A 32 16.67 12.64 -39.68
N LEU A 33 16.35 13.43 -38.66
CA LEU A 33 15.21 13.20 -37.79
C LEU A 33 13.89 13.32 -38.57
N LYS A 34 13.77 14.35 -39.40
CA LYS A 34 12.60 14.56 -40.26
C LYS A 34 12.47 13.48 -41.34
N ALA A 35 13.57 13.07 -41.98
CA ALA A 35 13.56 11.97 -42.94
C ALA A 35 13.16 10.62 -42.32
N LEU A 36 13.59 10.34 -41.09
CA LEU A 36 13.16 9.15 -40.34
C LEU A 36 11.68 9.23 -39.99
N ALA A 37 11.22 10.39 -39.52
CA ALA A 37 9.83 10.66 -39.21
C ALA A 37 8.95 10.45 -40.46
N ASP A 38 9.32 11.04 -41.60
CA ASP A 38 8.60 10.92 -42.87
C ASP A 38 8.55 9.46 -43.36
N LYS A 39 9.63 8.70 -43.23
CA LYS A 39 9.62 7.26 -43.54
C LYS A 39 8.62 6.51 -42.64
N LEU A 40 8.62 6.79 -41.34
CA LEU A 40 7.65 6.20 -40.41
C LEU A 40 6.21 6.60 -40.74
N VAL A 41 5.96 7.88 -41.04
CA VAL A 41 4.64 8.36 -41.48
C VAL A 41 4.20 7.62 -42.73
N ASN A 42 5.06 7.49 -43.75
CA ASN A 42 4.72 6.78 -44.98
C ASN A 42 4.44 5.30 -44.72
N THR A 43 5.22 4.63 -43.87
CA THR A 43 4.95 3.25 -43.43
C THR A 43 3.61 3.15 -42.71
N PHE A 44 3.31 4.08 -41.81
CA PHE A 44 2.03 4.12 -41.10
C PHE A 44 0.85 4.42 -42.02
N LEU A 45 1.04 5.16 -43.12
CA LEU A 45 -0.02 5.51 -44.07
C LEU A 45 -0.28 4.45 -45.16
N GLN A 46 0.57 3.43 -45.32
CA GLN A 46 0.32 2.32 -46.26
C GLN A 46 -1.04 1.63 -46.03
N PRO A 47 -1.78 1.19 -47.06
CA PRO A 47 -3.18 0.70 -46.97
C PRO A 47 -3.42 -0.56 -46.10
N THR A 48 -2.42 -1.02 -45.37
CA THR A 48 -2.51 -2.07 -44.35
C THR A 48 -3.10 -1.55 -43.03
N ASN A 49 -4.22 -2.15 -42.63
CA ASN A 49 -4.87 -1.90 -41.33
C ASN A 49 -4.44 -2.94 -40.29
N SER A 50 -3.14 -3.13 -40.10
CA SER A 50 -2.65 -4.07 -39.09
C SER A 50 -2.74 -3.48 -37.68
N LEU A 51 -2.97 -4.34 -36.69
CA LEU A 51 -2.99 -3.96 -35.28
C LEU A 51 -1.64 -3.36 -34.86
N GLU A 52 -0.55 -3.90 -35.41
CA GLU A 52 0.82 -3.47 -35.15
C GLU A 52 1.08 -2.04 -35.66
N ILE A 53 0.59 -1.69 -36.85
CA ILE A 53 0.65 -0.32 -37.38
C ILE A 53 -0.18 0.62 -36.49
N THR A 54 -1.39 0.22 -36.10
CA THR A 54 -2.27 1.06 -35.27
C THR A 54 -1.66 1.34 -33.89
N MET A 55 -1.07 0.32 -33.24
CA MET A 55 -0.35 0.49 -31.98
C MET A 55 0.95 1.29 -32.16
N GLY A 56 1.63 1.10 -33.29
CA GLY A 56 2.82 1.86 -33.67
C GLY A 56 2.53 3.36 -33.78
N ILE A 57 1.41 3.72 -34.41
CA ILE A 57 0.91 5.11 -34.50
C ILE A 57 0.69 5.68 -33.10
N SER A 58 -0.02 4.96 -32.22
CA SER A 58 -0.28 5.42 -30.83
C SER A 58 1.00 5.74 -30.07
N ARG A 59 2.06 4.94 -30.25
CA ARG A 59 3.35 5.10 -29.55
C ARG A 59 4.21 6.20 -30.16
N ALA A 60 4.17 6.38 -31.47
CA ALA A 60 4.99 7.35 -32.19
C ALA A 60 4.39 8.76 -32.20
N LEU A 61 3.06 8.90 -32.02
CA LEU A 61 2.32 10.15 -32.16
C LEU A 61 2.95 11.34 -31.41
N PRO A 62 3.33 11.23 -30.11
CA PRO A 62 3.86 12.37 -29.36
C PRO A 62 5.23 12.85 -29.89
N SER A 63 6.02 11.95 -30.46
CA SER A 63 7.30 12.31 -31.07
C SER A 63 7.11 12.90 -32.47
N LEU A 64 6.18 12.34 -33.26
CA LEU A 64 5.84 12.85 -34.58
C LEU A 64 5.20 14.24 -34.53
N GLU A 65 4.40 14.54 -33.49
CA GLU A 65 3.81 15.87 -33.28
C GLU A 65 4.86 16.96 -33.08
N LYS A 66 6.02 16.61 -32.52
CA LYS A 66 7.15 17.56 -32.36
C LYS A 66 7.99 17.74 -33.62
N ILE A 67 8.02 16.74 -34.52
CA ILE A 67 8.98 16.69 -35.64
C ILE A 67 8.29 17.00 -36.99
N VAL A 68 7.08 16.48 -37.18
CA VAL A 68 6.26 16.57 -38.41
C VAL A 68 4.78 16.84 -38.06
N PRO A 69 4.46 17.96 -37.39
CA PRO A 69 3.10 18.29 -36.95
C PRO A 69 2.08 18.27 -38.10
N GLU A 70 2.51 18.63 -39.31
CA GLU A 70 1.68 18.68 -40.52
C GLU A 70 1.10 17.32 -40.94
N LYS A 71 1.67 16.20 -40.46
CA LYS A 71 1.21 14.84 -40.78
C LYS A 71 0.38 14.20 -39.67
N VAL A 72 0.27 14.83 -38.51
CA VAL A 72 -0.39 14.26 -37.31
C VAL A 72 -1.89 14.06 -37.52
N SER A 73 -2.56 15.00 -38.18
CA SER A 73 -4.00 14.90 -38.46
C SER A 73 -4.34 13.66 -39.28
N LEU A 74 -3.56 13.38 -40.32
CA LEU A 74 -3.69 12.20 -41.18
C LEU A 74 -3.48 10.89 -40.40
N LEU A 75 -2.48 10.86 -39.51
CA LEU A 75 -2.22 9.69 -38.67
C LEU A 75 -3.34 9.44 -37.64
N LYS A 76 -3.87 10.50 -37.02
CA LYS A 76 -5.02 10.42 -36.11
C LYS A 76 -6.28 9.93 -36.83
N GLN A 77 -6.53 10.42 -38.05
CA GLN A 77 -7.65 9.97 -38.87
C GLN A 77 -7.52 8.47 -39.18
N LYS A 78 -6.36 8.05 -39.68
CA LYS A 78 -6.10 6.64 -39.99
C LYS A 78 -6.24 5.73 -38.78
N GLN A 79 -5.71 6.16 -37.63
CA GLN A 79 -5.86 5.42 -36.38
C GLN A 79 -7.34 5.26 -36.01
N THR A 80 -8.14 6.31 -36.18
CA THR A 80 -9.59 6.28 -35.87
C THR A 80 -10.33 5.32 -36.81
N GLU A 81 -10.00 5.32 -38.10
CA GLU A 81 -10.57 4.38 -39.09
C GLU A 81 -10.17 2.93 -38.80
N ALA A 82 -8.90 2.68 -38.47
CA ALA A 82 -8.43 1.34 -38.09
C ALA A 82 -9.11 0.82 -36.81
N LEU A 83 -9.31 1.69 -35.80
CA LEU A 83 -10.01 1.35 -34.57
C LEU A 83 -11.50 1.08 -34.80
N LYS A 84 -12.15 1.79 -35.74
CA LYS A 84 -13.56 1.55 -36.11
C LYS A 84 -13.75 0.17 -36.74
N ASN A 85 -12.77 -0.33 -37.49
CA ASN A 85 -12.85 -1.61 -38.21
C ASN A 85 -12.31 -2.81 -37.41
N LEU A 86 -11.97 -2.62 -36.13
CA LEU A 86 -11.53 -3.74 -35.29
C LEU A 86 -12.63 -4.79 -35.10
N PRO A 87 -12.28 -6.09 -35.14
CA PRO A 87 -13.17 -7.16 -34.74
C PRO A 87 -13.78 -6.91 -33.34
N PRO A 88 -15.06 -7.25 -33.13
CA PRO A 88 -15.73 -7.03 -31.84
C PRO A 88 -14.97 -7.62 -30.63
N GLU A 89 -14.29 -8.75 -30.81
CA GLU A 89 -13.50 -9.38 -29.74
C GLU A 89 -12.27 -8.54 -29.34
N LEU A 90 -11.57 -7.97 -30.31
CA LEU A 90 -10.42 -7.09 -30.07
C LEU A 90 -10.84 -5.76 -29.45
N LYS A 91 -12.00 -5.21 -29.83
CA LYS A 91 -12.58 -4.05 -29.17
C LYS A 91 -12.90 -4.33 -27.69
N ARG A 92 -13.52 -5.49 -27.40
CA ARG A 92 -13.78 -5.91 -26.01
C ARG A 92 -12.49 -6.14 -25.22
N ARG A 93 -11.45 -6.68 -25.86
CA ARG A 93 -10.13 -6.85 -25.24
C ARG A 93 -9.48 -5.50 -24.91
N GLN A 94 -9.47 -4.54 -25.85
CA GLN A 94 -8.92 -3.20 -25.60
C GLN A 94 -9.70 -2.43 -24.54
N GLN A 95 -11.04 -2.52 -24.52
CA GLN A 95 -11.86 -1.91 -23.47
C GLN A 95 -11.51 -2.49 -22.10
N ARG A 96 -11.35 -3.83 -22.01
CA ARG A 96 -10.89 -4.49 -20.78
C ARG A 96 -9.49 -4.06 -20.37
N GLU A 97 -8.54 -3.98 -21.29
CA GLU A 97 -7.17 -3.49 -21.00
C GLU A 97 -7.18 -2.03 -20.51
N LYS A 98 -8.08 -1.18 -21.03
CA LYS A 98 -8.21 0.22 -20.59
C LYS A 98 -8.70 0.37 -19.16
N LEU A 99 -9.56 -0.52 -18.67
CA LEU A 99 -10.05 -0.47 -17.28
C LEU A 99 -8.91 -0.59 -16.26
N TRP A 100 -7.92 -1.40 -16.59
CA TRP A 100 -6.74 -1.65 -15.76
C TRP A 100 -5.60 -0.66 -16.02
N SER A 101 -5.77 0.26 -16.96
CA SER A 101 -4.76 1.28 -17.24
C SER A 101 -4.69 2.32 -16.12
N PRO A 102 -3.51 2.91 -15.83
CA PRO A 102 -3.41 4.03 -14.89
C PRO A 102 -4.27 5.24 -15.27
N SER A 103 -4.66 5.36 -16.55
CA SER A 103 -5.52 6.43 -17.08
C SER A 103 -7.02 6.16 -16.94
N SER A 104 -7.46 5.02 -16.41
CA SER A 104 -8.89 4.78 -16.19
C SER A 104 -9.46 5.74 -15.15
N THR A 105 -10.66 6.26 -15.43
CA THR A 105 -11.40 7.11 -14.50
C THR A 105 -12.31 6.25 -13.62
N PRO A 106 -12.62 6.70 -12.38
CA PRO A 106 -13.63 6.07 -11.52
C PRO A 106 -14.95 5.80 -12.24
N GLU A 107 -15.42 6.76 -13.05
CA GLU A 107 -16.66 6.69 -13.80
C GLU A 107 -16.64 5.56 -14.85
N ASN A 108 -15.52 5.39 -15.54
CA ASN A 108 -15.37 4.31 -16.53
C ASN A 108 -15.40 2.94 -15.86
N ILE A 109 -14.77 2.81 -14.69
CA ILE A 109 -14.78 1.56 -13.92
C ILE A 109 -16.20 1.24 -13.47
N LEU A 110 -16.92 2.22 -12.88
CA LEU A 110 -18.31 2.07 -12.46
C LEU A 110 -19.24 1.65 -13.61
N ALA A 111 -19.11 2.28 -14.78
CA ALA A 111 -19.94 1.98 -15.95
C ALA A 111 -19.73 0.56 -16.51
N ASP A 112 -18.53 0.00 -16.33
CA ASP A 112 -18.19 -1.33 -16.82
C ASP A 112 -18.35 -2.43 -15.77
N LEU A 113 -18.54 -2.12 -14.47
CA LEU A 113 -18.79 -3.10 -13.40
C LEU A 113 -19.85 -4.16 -13.75
N PRO A 114 -21.00 -3.82 -14.36
CA PRO A 114 -22.02 -4.82 -14.70
C PRO A 114 -21.57 -5.84 -15.76
N LYS A 115 -20.52 -5.52 -16.52
CA LYS A 115 -19.98 -6.35 -17.62
C LYS A 115 -18.87 -7.30 -17.15
N LEU A 116 -18.43 -7.17 -15.90
CA LEU A 116 -17.32 -7.93 -15.33
C LEU A 116 -17.81 -9.21 -14.65
N ASN A 117 -16.97 -10.24 -14.63
CA ASN A 117 -17.20 -11.43 -13.79
C ASN A 117 -16.85 -11.14 -12.32
N GLU A 118 -17.19 -12.05 -11.39
CA GLU A 118 -16.97 -11.86 -9.95
C GLU A 118 -15.50 -11.60 -9.57
N TYR A 119 -14.55 -12.30 -10.21
CA TYR A 119 -13.12 -12.09 -9.96
C TYR A 119 -12.65 -10.71 -10.43
N GLU A 120 -13.08 -10.30 -11.62
CA GLU A 120 -12.79 -8.97 -12.18
C GLU A 120 -13.46 -7.86 -11.36
N LYS A 121 -14.67 -8.07 -10.84
CA LYS A 121 -15.36 -7.10 -9.97
C LYS A 121 -14.55 -6.81 -8.70
N ALA A 122 -14.00 -7.83 -8.05
CA ALA A 122 -13.18 -7.63 -6.85
C ALA A 122 -11.97 -6.72 -7.14
N SER A 123 -11.29 -6.97 -8.26
CA SER A 123 -10.17 -6.14 -8.71
C SER A 123 -10.62 -4.73 -9.13
N ALA A 124 -11.78 -4.61 -9.77
CA ALA A 124 -12.34 -3.35 -10.22
C ALA A 124 -12.75 -2.45 -9.05
N TYR A 125 -13.36 -3.02 -7.99
CA TYR A 125 -13.67 -2.28 -6.77
C TYR A 125 -12.40 -1.76 -6.08
N GLN A 126 -11.32 -2.54 -6.06
CA GLN A 126 -10.05 -2.09 -5.51
C GLN A 126 -9.45 -0.93 -6.33
N ALA A 127 -9.45 -1.06 -7.66
CA ALA A 127 -8.98 0.00 -8.55
C ALA A 127 -9.83 1.27 -8.41
N LEU A 128 -11.16 1.12 -8.37
CA LEU A 128 -12.11 2.21 -8.18
C LEU A 128 -11.87 2.94 -6.86
N THR A 129 -11.76 2.21 -5.76
CA THR A 129 -11.48 2.76 -4.42
C THR A 129 -10.17 3.54 -4.40
N SER A 130 -9.12 2.99 -5.01
CA SER A 130 -7.82 3.66 -5.15
C SER A 130 -7.94 4.97 -5.93
N LYS A 131 -8.66 4.97 -7.05
CA LYS A 131 -8.87 6.19 -7.87
C LYS A 131 -9.72 7.23 -7.16
N ILE A 132 -10.79 6.84 -6.49
CA ILE A 132 -11.64 7.74 -5.69
C ILE A 132 -10.80 8.42 -4.60
N SER A 133 -9.91 7.69 -3.93
CA SER A 133 -9.06 8.24 -2.87
C SER A 133 -8.11 9.35 -3.36
N GLN A 134 -7.84 9.42 -4.65
CA GLN A 134 -6.98 10.44 -5.28
C GLN A 134 -7.75 11.71 -5.68
N ILE A 135 -9.09 11.69 -5.65
CA ILE A 135 -9.91 12.84 -6.00
C ILE A 135 -9.81 13.88 -4.89
N GLU A 136 -9.60 15.15 -5.25
CA GLU A 136 -9.56 16.28 -4.32
C GLU A 136 -10.95 16.90 -4.12
N ASP A 137 -11.77 16.93 -5.18
CA ASP A 137 -13.17 17.36 -5.12
C ASP A 137 -14.00 16.38 -4.27
N GLU A 138 -14.35 16.83 -3.07
CA GLU A 138 -15.14 16.06 -2.10
C GLU A 138 -16.55 15.73 -2.58
N ALA A 139 -17.23 16.68 -3.23
CA ALA A 139 -18.58 16.46 -3.73
C ALA A 139 -18.58 15.39 -4.82
N ARG A 140 -17.57 15.43 -5.70
CA ARG A 140 -17.39 14.40 -6.72
C ARG A 140 -17.02 13.05 -6.11
N ALA A 141 -16.10 13.00 -5.15
CA ALA A 141 -15.69 11.76 -4.52
C ALA A 141 -16.86 11.06 -3.80
N LYS A 142 -17.63 11.80 -2.99
CA LYS A 142 -18.82 11.29 -2.29
C LYS A 142 -19.85 10.72 -3.26
N LYS A 143 -20.17 11.47 -4.32
CA LYS A 143 -21.10 11.03 -5.36
C LYS A 143 -20.65 9.72 -6.03
N LEU A 144 -19.34 9.53 -6.25
CA LEU A 144 -18.80 8.30 -6.82
C LEU A 144 -18.84 7.12 -5.85
N VAL A 145 -18.60 7.36 -4.55
CA VAL A 145 -18.72 6.34 -3.51
C VAL A 145 -20.17 5.85 -3.40
N GLU A 146 -21.14 6.76 -3.43
CA GLU A 146 -22.58 6.44 -3.38
C GLU A 146 -23.04 5.57 -4.56
N GLN A 147 -22.40 5.73 -5.73
CA GLN A 147 -22.70 4.94 -6.93
C GLN A 147 -22.14 3.51 -6.91
N ILE A 148 -21.33 3.15 -5.90
CA ILE A 148 -20.83 1.77 -5.75
C ILE A 148 -22.00 0.86 -5.35
N PRO A 149 -22.34 -0.17 -6.15
CA PRO A 149 -23.50 -1.03 -5.87
C PRO A 149 -23.31 -1.95 -4.65
N ASP A 150 -22.08 -2.41 -4.41
CA ASP A 150 -21.75 -3.31 -3.30
C ASP A 150 -21.52 -2.51 -2.00
N GLU A 151 -22.30 -2.79 -0.95
CA GLU A 151 -22.22 -2.07 0.33
C GLU A 151 -20.82 -2.16 0.95
N LYS A 152 -20.22 -3.36 0.97
CA LYS A 152 -18.90 -3.56 1.58
C LYS A 152 -17.82 -2.79 0.82
N ALA A 153 -17.89 -2.77 -0.51
CA ALA A 153 -16.99 -1.97 -1.34
C ALA A 153 -17.21 -0.48 -1.14
N ARG A 154 -18.46 -0.04 -0.98
CA ARG A 154 -18.81 1.36 -0.70
C ARG A 154 -18.26 1.83 0.65
N GLU A 155 -18.47 1.07 1.72
CA GLU A 155 -17.92 1.36 3.05
C GLU A 155 -16.39 1.48 3.01
N ARG A 156 -15.70 0.51 2.38
CA ARG A 156 -14.24 0.54 2.21
C ARG A 156 -13.79 1.74 1.38
N ALA A 157 -14.51 2.08 0.32
CA ALA A 157 -14.18 3.23 -0.52
C ALA A 157 -14.29 4.54 0.28
N ASN A 158 -15.33 4.68 1.10
CA ASN A 158 -15.49 5.81 2.00
C ASN A 158 -14.35 5.89 3.03
N GLU A 159 -14.05 4.78 3.72
CA GLU A 159 -12.96 4.73 4.71
C GLU A 159 -11.59 5.05 4.09
N GLN A 160 -11.32 4.55 2.88
CA GLN A 160 -10.09 4.84 2.15
C GLN A 160 -10.01 6.31 1.72
N TYR A 161 -11.12 6.88 1.25
CA TYR A 161 -11.20 8.29 0.86
C TYR A 161 -10.93 9.21 2.06
N GLU A 162 -11.59 8.98 3.20
CA GLU A 162 -11.36 9.75 4.43
C GLU A 162 -9.91 9.62 4.89
N SER A 163 -9.34 8.41 4.83
CA SER A 163 -7.92 8.19 5.15
C SER A 163 -6.98 8.98 4.23
N ALA A 164 -7.28 9.04 2.94
CA ALA A 164 -6.48 9.78 1.97
C ALA A 164 -6.62 11.29 2.18
N LYS A 165 -7.81 11.77 2.53
CA LYS A 165 -8.07 13.18 2.89
C LYS A 165 -7.26 13.60 4.11
N ILE A 166 -7.30 12.84 5.20
CA ILE A 166 -6.49 13.07 6.41
C ILE A 166 -5.00 13.09 6.07
N SER A 167 -4.54 12.11 5.28
CA SER A 167 -3.13 11.99 4.90
C SER A 167 -2.64 13.17 4.06
N ARG A 168 -3.49 13.70 3.16
CA ARG A 168 -3.19 14.89 2.34
C ARG A 168 -3.10 16.14 3.22
N ALA A 169 -4.09 16.39 4.06
CA ALA A 169 -4.06 17.51 5.00
C ALA A 169 -2.78 17.51 5.86
N ALA A 170 -2.37 16.34 6.36
CA ALA A 170 -1.15 16.21 7.14
C ALA A 170 0.13 16.43 6.31
N LYS A 171 0.17 15.97 5.05
CA LYS A 171 1.29 16.20 4.12
C LYS A 171 1.43 17.66 3.75
N ASP A 172 0.32 18.37 3.60
CA ASP A 172 0.28 19.81 3.29
C ASP A 172 0.61 20.70 4.51
N GLY A 173 0.98 20.10 5.64
CA GLY A 173 1.30 20.81 6.89
C GLY A 173 0.08 21.29 7.67
N LYS A 174 -1.13 20.95 7.24
CA LYS A 174 -2.40 21.33 7.89
C LYS A 174 -2.77 20.31 8.97
N LEU A 175 -1.94 20.24 10.01
CA LEU A 175 -2.11 19.26 11.09
C LEU A 175 -3.45 19.42 11.82
N ASP A 176 -3.87 20.65 12.13
CA ASP A 176 -5.12 20.90 12.84
C ASP A 176 -6.34 20.47 12.03
N GLU A 177 -6.29 20.64 10.70
CA GLU A 177 -7.31 20.14 9.79
C GLU A 177 -7.33 18.60 9.81
N ALA A 178 -6.16 17.96 9.74
CA ALA A 178 -6.07 16.50 9.83
C ALA A 178 -6.62 15.96 11.15
N LYS A 179 -6.32 16.61 12.29
CA LYS A 179 -6.87 16.26 13.61
C LYS A 179 -8.39 16.44 13.65
N LYS A 180 -8.92 17.53 13.11
CA LYS A 180 -10.36 17.78 13.02
C LYS A 180 -11.07 16.73 12.17
N LEU A 181 -10.50 16.36 11.03
CA LEU A 181 -11.03 15.30 10.18
C LEU A 181 -11.06 13.96 10.90
N ILE A 182 -10.01 13.64 11.67
CA ILE A 182 -10.00 12.45 12.52
C ILE A 182 -11.10 12.52 13.60
N GLY A 183 -11.24 13.66 14.29
CA GLY A 183 -12.28 13.84 15.31
C GLY A 183 -13.71 13.67 14.80
N ASN A 184 -13.94 13.86 13.50
CA ASN A 184 -15.24 13.67 12.85
C ASN A 184 -15.51 12.22 12.43
N LEU A 185 -14.54 11.31 12.53
CA LEU A 185 -14.76 9.88 12.24
C LEU A 185 -15.69 9.27 13.28
N SER A 186 -16.60 8.41 12.82
CA SER A 186 -17.64 7.81 13.69
C SER A 186 -17.12 6.76 14.67
N LYS A 187 -16.02 6.07 14.33
CA LYS A 187 -15.48 4.94 15.10
C LYS A 187 -14.22 5.38 15.87
N LYS A 188 -14.24 5.31 17.20
CA LYS A 188 -13.08 5.61 18.08
C LYS A 188 -11.83 4.81 17.70
N LYS A 189 -11.98 3.50 17.46
CA LYS A 189 -10.92 2.62 16.95
C LYS A 189 -10.22 3.19 15.72
N THR A 190 -10.99 3.69 14.74
CA THR A 190 -10.43 4.31 13.55
C THR A 190 -9.72 5.62 13.90
N GLN A 191 -10.23 6.42 14.83
CA GLN A 191 -9.56 7.64 15.29
C GLN A 191 -8.19 7.35 15.88
N ILE A 192 -8.10 6.37 16.80
CA ILE A 192 -6.85 5.93 17.41
C ILE A 192 -5.86 5.49 16.33
N GLN A 193 -6.27 4.61 15.42
CA GLN A 193 -5.43 4.13 14.32
C GLN A 193 -4.88 5.27 13.44
N LYS A 194 -5.70 6.27 13.12
CA LYS A 194 -5.26 7.42 12.30
C LYS A 194 -4.30 8.33 13.07
N LEU A 195 -4.54 8.59 14.35
CA LEU A 195 -3.63 9.38 15.19
C LEU A 195 -2.27 8.70 15.33
N VAL A 196 -2.25 7.39 15.62
CA VAL A 196 -1.02 6.60 15.68
C VAL A 196 -0.29 6.61 14.35
N ALA A 197 -0.98 6.40 13.23
CA ALA A 197 -0.37 6.42 11.92
C ALA A 197 0.25 7.78 11.58
N LEU A 198 -0.42 8.90 11.91
CA LEU A 198 0.13 10.25 11.75
C LEU A 198 1.34 10.45 12.66
N ALA A 199 1.28 10.06 13.93
CA ALA A 199 2.39 10.19 14.85
C ALA A 199 3.65 9.48 14.32
N MET A 200 3.49 8.24 13.84
CA MET A 200 4.58 7.48 13.22
C MET A 200 5.10 8.15 11.94
N GLN A 201 4.24 8.79 11.15
CA GLN A 201 4.65 9.51 9.94
C GLN A 201 5.48 10.76 10.27
N PHE A 202 5.08 11.53 11.28
CA PHE A 202 5.82 12.70 11.75
C PHE A 202 7.16 12.29 12.37
N HIS A 203 7.16 11.28 13.24
CA HIS A 203 8.39 10.78 13.86
C HIS A 203 9.44 10.34 12.83
N LYS A 204 9.04 9.72 11.71
CA LYS A 204 9.94 9.32 10.61
C LYS A 204 10.72 10.46 9.94
N LYS A 205 10.25 11.71 10.05
CA LYS A 205 10.96 12.88 9.49
C LYS A 205 12.14 13.30 10.35
N ASP A 206 12.16 12.88 11.61
CA ASP A 206 13.24 13.03 12.57
C ASP A 206 13.70 14.47 12.87
N THR A 207 12.79 15.44 12.78
CA THR A 207 13.04 16.81 13.27
C THR A 207 12.50 16.98 14.69
N GLU A 208 13.06 17.90 15.47
CA GLU A 208 12.61 18.18 16.85
C GLU A 208 11.12 18.52 16.91
N LYS A 209 10.66 19.44 16.05
CA LYS A 209 9.24 19.82 15.93
C LYS A 209 8.35 18.64 15.53
N ASP A 210 8.81 17.78 14.62
CA ASP A 210 8.04 16.60 14.20
C ASP A 210 7.96 15.54 15.32
N ARG A 211 9.01 15.39 16.14
CA ARG A 211 9.00 14.50 17.32
C ARG A 211 8.02 14.99 18.38
N GLU A 212 8.00 16.30 18.67
CA GLU A 212 7.00 16.90 19.56
C GLU A 212 5.57 16.71 19.04
N THR A 213 5.39 16.91 17.73
CA THR A 213 4.10 16.68 17.05
C THR A 213 3.66 15.23 17.17
N ALA A 214 4.56 14.27 16.93
CA ALA A 214 4.30 12.85 17.10
C ALA A 214 3.91 12.51 18.54
N ALA A 215 4.61 13.07 19.53
CA ALA A 215 4.28 12.88 20.95
C ALA A 215 2.90 13.45 21.30
N SER A 216 2.52 14.63 20.78
CA SER A 216 1.19 15.20 20.96
C SER A 216 0.10 14.30 20.35
N LEU A 217 0.29 13.82 19.12
CA LEU A 217 -0.66 12.92 18.46
C LEU A 217 -0.84 11.60 19.22
N MET A 218 0.23 11.06 19.79
CA MET A 218 0.15 9.86 20.63
C MET A 218 -0.58 10.10 21.96
N LYS A 219 -0.45 11.30 22.56
CA LYS A 219 -1.24 11.68 23.74
C LYS A 219 -2.72 11.76 23.41
N ASP A 220 -3.06 12.38 22.28
CA ASP A 220 -4.44 12.45 21.79
C ASP A 220 -5.01 11.04 21.55
N ALA A 221 -4.22 10.13 20.95
CA ALA A 221 -4.63 8.74 20.75
C ALA A 221 -4.86 8.01 22.07
N LYS A 222 -3.95 8.18 23.05
CA LYS A 222 -4.07 7.58 24.38
C LYS A 222 -5.33 8.03 25.11
N ALA A 223 -5.69 9.31 25.00
CA ALA A 223 -6.87 9.87 25.65
C ALA A 223 -8.20 9.29 25.12
N LEU A 224 -8.20 8.65 23.95
CA LEU A 224 -9.38 8.00 23.37
C LEU A 224 -9.53 6.54 23.80
N ALA A 225 -8.47 5.89 24.26
CA ALA A 225 -8.48 4.49 24.67
C ALA A 225 -8.74 4.32 26.16
N ASN A 226 -9.29 3.17 26.52
CA ASN A 226 -9.38 2.76 27.91
C ASN A 226 -7.99 2.34 28.41
N GLU A 227 -7.57 2.86 29.56
CA GLU A 227 -6.28 2.50 30.17
C GLU A 227 -6.29 1.06 30.70
N PHE A 228 -7.48 0.57 31.09
CA PHE A 228 -7.70 -0.79 31.59
C PHE A 228 -8.71 -1.49 30.68
N PRO A 229 -8.25 -2.11 29.58
CA PRO A 229 -9.16 -2.68 28.59
C PRO A 229 -9.96 -3.83 29.21
N GLU A 230 -11.28 -3.79 29.03
CA GLU A 230 -12.21 -4.80 29.58
C GLU A 230 -12.55 -5.89 28.56
N ASP A 231 -12.38 -5.59 27.27
CA ASP A 231 -12.65 -6.51 26.18
C ASP A 231 -11.52 -6.56 25.13
N GLU A 232 -11.72 -7.44 24.15
CA GLU A 232 -10.74 -7.68 23.08
C GLU A 232 -10.55 -6.47 22.16
N ASP A 233 -11.60 -5.69 21.91
CA ASP A 233 -11.53 -4.51 21.04
C ASP A 233 -10.77 -3.38 21.74
N GLU A 234 -11.04 -3.14 23.02
CA GLU A 234 -10.31 -2.17 23.84
C GLU A 234 -8.83 -2.55 23.97
N LEU A 235 -8.54 -3.84 24.17
CA LEU A 235 -7.16 -4.33 24.22
C LEU A 235 -6.43 -4.12 22.88
N ASN A 236 -7.12 -4.38 21.77
CA ASN A 236 -6.56 -4.12 20.44
C ASN A 236 -6.26 -2.63 20.21
N ASP A 237 -7.13 -1.74 20.68
CA ASP A 237 -6.94 -0.29 20.60
C ASP A 237 -5.74 0.15 21.44
N LEU A 238 -5.61 -0.37 22.67
CA LEU A 238 -4.46 -0.10 23.54
C LEU A 238 -3.16 -0.64 22.94
N MET A 239 -3.18 -1.81 22.31
CA MET A 239 -2.02 -2.38 21.64
C MET A 239 -1.61 -1.63 20.36
N GLU A 240 -2.53 -0.96 19.68
CA GLU A 240 -2.19 -0.02 18.61
C GLU A 240 -1.49 1.24 19.17
N ILE A 241 -1.87 1.69 20.38
CA ILE A 241 -1.16 2.77 21.07
C ILE A 241 0.24 2.34 21.50
N VAL A 242 0.40 1.13 22.06
CA VAL A 242 1.72 0.56 22.40
C VAL A 242 2.62 0.53 21.17
N LYS A 243 2.11 0.11 20.01
CA LYS A 243 2.85 0.12 18.74
C LYS A 243 3.37 1.51 18.37
N GLY A 244 2.54 2.54 18.52
CA GLY A 244 2.93 3.92 18.24
C GLY A 244 3.99 4.44 19.22
N TYR A 245 3.76 4.24 20.51
CA TYR A 245 4.71 4.67 21.54
C TYR A 245 6.03 3.89 21.48
N ALA A 246 6.04 2.61 21.09
CA ALA A 246 7.28 1.85 20.96
C ALA A 246 8.28 2.49 20.00
N VAL A 247 7.78 3.31 19.05
CA VAL A 247 8.61 4.11 18.14
C VAL A 247 8.81 5.53 18.66
N VAL A 248 7.74 6.20 19.13
CA VAL A 248 7.77 7.64 19.47
C VAL A 248 8.35 7.93 20.85
N ASN A 249 8.00 7.12 21.85
CA ASN A 249 8.46 7.21 23.24
C ASN A 249 8.40 5.82 23.89
N PRO A 250 9.49 5.04 23.80
CA PRO A 250 9.54 3.67 24.30
C PRO A 250 9.18 3.52 25.78
N ASP A 251 9.55 4.48 26.63
CA ASP A 251 9.28 4.43 28.06
C ASP A 251 7.79 4.35 28.36
N GLU A 252 7.00 5.18 27.67
CA GLU A 252 5.54 5.17 27.78
C GLU A 252 4.95 3.87 27.21
N ALA A 253 5.54 3.34 26.14
CA ALA A 253 5.12 2.07 25.56
C ALA A 253 5.27 0.92 26.55
N PHE A 254 6.41 0.83 27.23
CA PHE A 254 6.65 -0.18 28.27
C PHE A 254 5.74 0.01 29.49
N ARG A 255 5.45 1.26 29.87
CA ARG A 255 4.51 1.55 30.98
C ARG A 255 3.10 1.03 30.69
N ILE A 256 2.62 1.25 29.46
CA ILE A 256 1.31 0.78 29.02
C ILE A 256 1.31 -0.75 28.84
N PHE A 257 2.39 -1.31 28.31
CA PHE A 257 2.49 -2.74 28.03
C PHE A 257 2.61 -3.61 29.28
N ASP A 258 3.11 -3.07 30.40
CA ASP A 258 3.33 -3.83 31.63
C ASP A 258 2.11 -4.54 32.20
N PRO A 259 0.98 -3.86 32.47
CA PRO A 259 -0.22 -4.54 32.94
C PRO A 259 -0.81 -5.52 31.90
N ILE A 260 -0.50 -5.35 30.62
CA ILE A 260 -0.98 -6.24 29.54
C ILE A 260 -0.28 -7.60 29.61
N VAL A 261 0.96 -7.68 30.09
CA VAL A 261 1.66 -8.97 30.25
C VAL A 261 0.94 -9.88 31.23
N ASP A 262 0.42 -9.32 32.32
CA ASP A 262 -0.37 -10.08 33.30
C ASP A 262 -1.67 -10.60 32.68
N GLN A 263 -2.38 -9.77 31.91
CA GLN A 263 -3.57 -10.21 31.16
C GLN A 263 -3.25 -11.31 30.14
N ILE A 264 -2.11 -11.22 29.43
CA ILE A 264 -1.67 -12.27 28.51
C ILE A 264 -1.37 -13.57 29.28
N ASN A 265 -0.73 -13.49 30.43
CA ASN A 265 -0.46 -14.65 31.28
C ASN A 265 -1.76 -15.35 31.69
N ASP A 266 -2.74 -14.60 32.19
CA ASP A 266 -4.04 -15.14 32.58
C ASP A 266 -4.77 -15.79 31.40
N PHE A 267 -4.77 -15.11 30.25
CA PHE A 267 -5.41 -15.62 29.03
C PHE A 267 -4.76 -16.91 28.52
N VAL A 268 -3.42 -16.98 28.49
CA VAL A 268 -2.69 -18.17 28.05
C VAL A 268 -2.92 -19.32 29.03
N GLN A 269 -2.93 -19.06 30.33
CA GLN A 269 -3.18 -20.07 31.35
C GLN A 269 -4.61 -20.63 31.26
N ALA A 270 -5.62 -19.75 31.15
CA ALA A 270 -7.01 -20.15 30.94
C ALA A 270 -7.18 -20.95 29.64
N SER A 271 -6.54 -20.50 28.56
CA SER A 271 -6.54 -21.20 27.27
C SER A 271 -5.90 -22.59 27.36
N ALA A 272 -4.84 -22.75 28.14
CA ALA A 272 -4.19 -24.04 28.36
C ALA A 272 -5.14 -25.03 29.06
N ILE A 273 -5.92 -24.56 30.05
CA ILE A 273 -6.93 -25.38 30.74
C ILE A 273 -8.04 -25.80 29.76
N LEU A 274 -8.60 -24.85 29.01
CA LEU A 274 -9.66 -25.12 28.04
C LEU A 274 -9.19 -26.06 26.92
N SER A 275 -7.91 -25.98 26.52
CA SER A 275 -7.35 -26.84 25.47
C SER A 275 -7.44 -28.33 25.79
N LYS A 276 -7.44 -28.71 27.08
CA LYS A 276 -7.60 -30.11 27.53
C LYS A 276 -8.96 -30.70 27.17
N TYR A 277 -10.00 -29.86 27.09
CA TYR A 277 -11.37 -30.27 26.78
C TYR A 277 -11.71 -30.10 25.30
N ASN A 278 -10.97 -29.27 24.58
CA ASN A 278 -11.18 -29.02 23.16
C ASN A 278 -10.13 -29.73 22.29
N LYS A 279 -10.45 -30.94 21.82
CA LYS A 279 -9.60 -31.73 20.90
C LYS A 279 -9.30 -31.03 19.56
N ARG A 280 -10.06 -30.00 19.18
CA ARG A 280 -9.81 -29.20 17.96
C ARG A 280 -8.86 -28.02 18.21
N ASN A 281 -8.51 -27.73 19.46
CA ASN A 281 -7.59 -26.66 19.79
C ASN A 281 -6.17 -27.02 19.33
N ARG A 282 -5.64 -26.23 18.39
CA ARG A 282 -4.28 -26.38 17.82
C ARG A 282 -3.25 -25.44 18.45
N ALA A 283 -3.59 -24.76 19.54
CA ALA A 283 -2.68 -23.84 20.22
C ALA A 283 -1.76 -24.56 21.21
N PHE A 284 -2.20 -25.72 21.72
CA PHE A 284 -1.43 -26.53 22.68
C PHE A 284 -1.29 -27.97 22.20
N LYS A 285 -0.14 -28.59 22.50
CA LYS A 285 0.12 -30.02 22.28
C LYS A 285 0.83 -30.58 23.49
N LYS A 286 0.29 -31.66 24.07
CA LYS A 286 0.81 -32.26 25.31
C LYS A 286 0.99 -31.26 26.46
N GLY A 287 0.13 -30.22 26.51
CA GLY A 287 0.18 -29.19 27.56
C GLY A 287 1.19 -28.06 27.30
N GLU A 288 1.92 -28.09 26.19
CA GLU A 288 2.86 -27.04 25.77
C GLU A 288 2.29 -26.19 24.63
N LEU A 289 2.70 -24.93 24.59
CA LEU A 289 2.30 -23.97 23.60
C LEU A 289 3.01 -24.23 22.27
N LEU A 290 2.22 -24.39 21.21
CA LEU A 290 2.75 -24.52 19.86
C LEU A 290 3.07 -23.13 19.29
N MET A 291 4.35 -22.91 18.97
CA MET A 291 4.78 -21.71 18.29
C MET A 291 4.11 -21.60 16.91
N ARG A 292 3.54 -20.43 16.62
CA ARG A 292 3.00 -20.11 15.29
C ARG A 292 3.85 -19.01 14.66
N VAL A 293 4.55 -19.37 13.59
CA VAL A 293 5.45 -18.45 12.86
C VAL A 293 4.66 -17.51 11.94
N HIS A 294 3.45 -17.90 11.53
CA HIS A 294 2.53 -17.06 10.77
C HIS A 294 1.30 -16.73 11.61
N GLY A 295 1.16 -15.44 11.98
CA GLY A 295 0.05 -14.90 12.76
C GLY A 295 -1.26 -14.87 11.98
N TYR A 296 -1.82 -16.03 11.62
CA TYR A 296 -3.15 -16.11 11.05
C TYR A 296 -4.19 -15.67 12.08
N SER A 297 -4.91 -14.61 11.72
CA SER A 297 -5.69 -13.70 12.58
C SER A 297 -7.08 -14.19 12.99
N GLY A 298 -7.36 -15.49 12.94
CA GLY A 298 -8.71 -16.03 13.23
C GLY A 298 -8.92 -16.54 14.65
N ASP A 299 -7.98 -17.36 15.16
CA ASP A 299 -8.15 -18.16 16.40
C ASP A 299 -6.83 -18.21 17.21
N GLY A 300 -6.03 -17.15 17.15
CA GLY A 300 -4.72 -17.08 17.79
C GLY A 300 -4.78 -16.57 19.22
N LEU A 301 -3.97 -17.15 20.12
CA LEU A 301 -3.76 -16.60 21.46
C LEU A 301 -3.28 -15.15 21.41
N LEU A 302 -3.63 -14.34 22.41
CA LEU A 302 -3.22 -12.93 22.51
C LEU A 302 -1.72 -12.73 22.29
N LEU A 303 -0.89 -13.61 22.84
CA LEU A 303 0.56 -13.62 22.63
C LEU A 303 0.97 -13.54 21.16
N PHE A 304 0.32 -14.33 20.29
CA PHE A 304 0.68 -14.38 18.86
C PHE A 304 0.07 -13.23 18.06
N ARG A 305 -0.98 -12.59 18.58
CA ARG A 305 -1.59 -11.43 17.93
C ARG A 305 -0.69 -10.19 18.02
N TYR A 306 0.01 -10.05 19.13
CA TYR A 306 0.81 -8.85 19.43
C TYR A 306 2.31 -9.03 19.18
N ILE A 307 2.70 -10.01 18.34
CA ILE A 307 4.09 -10.25 17.96
C ILE A 307 4.74 -8.97 17.40
N ASN A 308 4.03 -8.22 16.56
CA ASN A 308 4.56 -7.01 15.95
C ASN A 308 4.92 -5.95 17.00
N GLN A 309 4.08 -5.78 18.01
CA GLN A 309 4.30 -4.87 19.13
C GLN A 309 5.47 -5.32 20.00
N ILE A 310 5.54 -6.61 20.33
CA ILE A 310 6.65 -7.21 21.07
C ILE A 310 7.97 -7.01 20.31
N GLN A 311 7.97 -7.21 18.99
CA GLN A 311 9.14 -6.99 18.13
C GLN A 311 9.58 -5.52 18.11
N LEU A 312 8.63 -4.57 18.06
CA LEU A 312 8.94 -3.15 18.11
C LEU A 312 9.50 -2.73 19.48
N LEU A 313 8.95 -3.23 20.58
CA LEU A 313 9.47 -2.99 21.92
C LEU A 313 10.88 -3.58 22.10
N GLY A 314 11.09 -4.81 21.62
CA GLY A 314 12.40 -5.45 21.63
C GLY A 314 13.46 -4.72 20.81
N LYS A 315 13.03 -4.08 19.71
CA LYS A 315 13.89 -3.19 18.93
C LYS A 315 14.19 -1.89 19.68
N ALA A 316 13.21 -1.32 20.36
CA ALA A 316 13.36 -0.05 21.08
C ALA A 316 14.27 -0.18 22.31
N ASP A 317 14.12 -1.26 23.08
CA ASP A 317 14.99 -1.59 24.21
C ASP A 317 15.02 -3.11 24.44
N LEU A 318 16.08 -3.75 23.94
CA LEU A 318 16.28 -5.19 24.04
C LEU A 318 16.39 -5.65 25.49
N ASN A 319 17.11 -4.90 26.33
CA ASN A 319 17.38 -5.30 27.71
C ASN A 319 16.09 -5.29 28.51
N ARG A 320 15.33 -4.19 28.41
CA ARG A 320 14.06 -4.06 29.10
C ARG A 320 13.07 -5.11 28.61
N MET A 321 12.93 -5.29 27.30
CA MET A 321 12.00 -6.29 26.76
C MET A 321 12.42 -7.73 27.11
N SER A 322 13.72 -8.01 27.24
CA SER A 322 14.23 -9.28 27.76
C SER A 322 13.77 -9.51 29.21
N SER A 323 13.89 -8.49 30.08
CA SER A 323 13.35 -8.57 31.45
C SER A 323 11.82 -8.73 31.47
N PHE A 324 11.09 -8.09 30.56
CA PHE A 324 9.65 -8.29 30.41
C PHE A 324 9.29 -9.72 30.02
N SER A 325 10.08 -10.34 29.14
CA SER A 325 9.85 -11.72 28.75
C SER A 325 9.93 -12.68 29.94
N ASP A 326 10.74 -12.38 30.95
CA ASP A 326 10.87 -13.21 32.15
C ASP A 326 9.61 -13.17 33.04
N LYS A 327 8.77 -12.14 32.91
CA LYS A 327 7.46 -12.04 33.60
C LYS A 327 6.42 -13.03 33.07
N PHE A 328 6.64 -13.66 31.91
CA PHE A 328 5.76 -14.70 31.42
C PHE A 328 5.85 -15.93 32.32
N THR A 329 4.70 -16.36 32.85
CA THR A 329 4.63 -17.41 33.89
C THR A 329 4.98 -18.79 33.35
N ARG A 330 4.59 -19.09 32.12
CA ARG A 330 4.89 -20.36 31.46
C ARG A 330 6.23 -20.31 30.72
N ASN A 331 7.02 -21.37 30.87
CA ASN A 331 8.34 -21.50 30.24
C ASN A 331 8.30 -21.44 28.70
N ASP A 332 7.28 -22.04 28.09
CA ASP A 332 7.07 -22.05 26.65
C ASP A 332 6.72 -20.65 26.12
N ALA A 333 5.78 -19.95 26.77
CA ALA A 333 5.43 -18.57 26.45
C ALA A 333 6.63 -17.63 26.60
N ARG A 334 7.38 -17.73 27.71
CA ARG A 334 8.63 -16.98 27.92
C ARG A 334 9.63 -17.21 26.79
N THR A 335 9.87 -18.45 26.42
CA THR A 335 10.82 -18.82 25.35
C THR A 335 10.39 -18.23 24.01
N ILE A 336 9.09 -18.32 23.68
CA ILE A 336 8.51 -17.77 22.46
C ILE A 336 8.65 -16.24 22.43
N VAL A 337 8.35 -15.55 23.53
CA VAL A 337 8.52 -14.09 23.63
C VAL A 337 9.99 -13.71 23.42
N LYS A 338 10.93 -14.37 24.11
CA LYS A 338 12.37 -14.13 23.92
C LYS A 338 12.80 -14.28 22.47
N LEU A 339 12.30 -15.31 21.79
CA LEU A 339 12.58 -15.50 20.37
C LEU A 339 12.02 -14.35 19.51
N PHE A 340 10.78 -13.91 19.75
CA PHE A 340 10.22 -12.78 19.01
C PHE A 340 10.95 -11.47 19.28
N VAL A 341 11.38 -11.24 20.52
CA VAL A 341 12.21 -10.08 20.91
C VAL A 341 13.52 -10.11 20.14
N ALA A 342 14.22 -11.25 20.13
CA ALA A 342 15.45 -11.42 19.35
C ALA A 342 15.22 -11.22 17.85
N GLN A 343 14.14 -11.76 17.29
CA GLN A 343 13.77 -11.56 15.88
C GLN A 343 13.50 -10.08 15.55
N GLY A 344 12.83 -9.35 16.45
CA GLY A 344 12.57 -7.92 16.29
C GLY A 344 13.86 -7.11 16.22
N PHE A 345 14.81 -7.42 17.11
CA PHE A 345 16.14 -6.81 17.15
C PHE A 345 16.97 -7.13 15.89
N MET A 346 16.96 -8.39 15.43
CA MET A 346 17.77 -8.84 14.28
C MET A 346 17.27 -8.37 12.91
N LYS A 347 16.01 -7.94 12.77
CA LYS A 347 15.41 -7.59 11.47
C LYS A 347 16.06 -6.40 10.74
N GLU A 348 17.07 -5.74 11.29
CA GLU A 348 17.75 -4.59 10.67
C GLU A 348 19.16 -4.82 10.09
N GLU A 349 19.74 -6.02 10.12
CA GLU A 349 21.04 -6.23 9.46
C GLU A 349 20.98 -6.43 7.93
N LYS A 350 19.79 -6.61 7.33
CA LYS A 350 19.61 -6.83 5.87
C LYS A 350 19.09 -5.62 5.09
N LYS A 351 19.41 -4.40 5.50
CA LYS A 351 19.19 -3.20 4.67
C LYS A 351 20.46 -2.50 4.17
N GLY A 352 21.63 -3.04 4.50
CA GLY A 352 22.93 -2.56 4.03
C GLY A 352 23.66 -3.47 3.03
N ALA A 353 23.19 -4.70 2.81
CA ALA A 353 23.79 -5.63 1.87
C ALA A 353 22.70 -6.40 1.11
N ASN A 354 22.86 -6.49 -0.21
CA ASN A 354 22.02 -7.20 -1.18
C ASN A 354 20.79 -6.44 -1.68
N ASN A 355 21.09 -5.44 -2.52
CA ASN A 355 20.28 -5.19 -3.71
C ASN A 355 20.68 -6.22 -4.78
N ASP A 356 20.38 -7.50 -4.54
CA ASP A 356 20.33 -8.49 -5.61
C ASP A 356 19.30 -9.56 -5.26
N GLY A 357 18.45 -9.87 -6.22
CA GLY A 357 17.22 -10.64 -6.02
C GLY A 357 17.50 -12.07 -5.59
N SER A 358 17.18 -12.40 -4.34
CA SER A 358 16.74 -13.73 -3.96
C SER A 358 16.01 -13.66 -2.62
N ASP A 359 14.80 -14.22 -2.59
CA ASP A 359 13.96 -14.37 -1.42
C ASP A 359 14.72 -15.10 -0.30
N GLY A 360 15.12 -14.35 0.71
CA GLY A 360 15.75 -14.87 1.92
C GLY A 360 14.72 -15.51 2.86
N VAL A 361 14.20 -16.67 2.47
CA VAL A 361 13.48 -17.59 3.36
C VAL A 361 14.50 -18.23 4.29
N ILE A 362 14.40 -18.00 5.60
CA ILE A 362 15.13 -18.78 6.59
C ILE A 362 14.26 -20.00 6.93
N TYR A 363 14.66 -21.17 6.42
CA TYR A 363 14.18 -22.46 6.89
C TYR A 363 14.82 -22.75 8.25
N PHE A 364 14.01 -23.05 9.25
CA PHE A 364 14.46 -23.83 10.40
C PHE A 364 13.83 -25.21 10.26
N ASP A 365 14.61 -26.17 9.78
CA ASP A 365 14.29 -27.59 9.90
C ASP A 365 14.52 -28.00 11.36
N TYR A 366 13.43 -28.34 12.07
CA TYR A 366 13.40 -29.37 13.12
C TYR A 366 12.01 -29.99 13.21
#